data_AF-A0A0Q8WW55-F1
#
_entry.id   AF-A0A0Q8WW55-F1
#
_cell.length_a   1.000
_cell.length_b   1.000
_cell.length_c   1.000
_cell.angle_alpha   90.00
_cell.angle_beta   90.00
_cell.angle_gamma   90.00
#
_symmetry.space_group_name_H-M   'P 1'
#
loop_
_entity.id
_entity.type
_entity.pdbx_description
1 polymer ?
#
loop_
_entity_poly.entity_id
_entity_poly.type
_entity_poly.pdbx_seq_one_letter_code
_entity_poly.pdbx_strand_id
1 'polypeptide(L)'
;MRHRYECPLRWADVDMLGHVNNVRYVDYLQEARSALLRACLNAAGVERPEGGYVVVRHQVTFLAPLLFRSTAVSIESWVTEIRAGSFTLDHEIFHDTEDGGRVVYVRARTVLAPFMIETGAPRRISDAERTALAPYAELGERCRPVQVDVPRDDPAAHFPVHVRFSDLDIYRHVNNVMYFEYFQESRIAVFGRLREALREFPRINVVVAQTDMEYVAPITLRATPYDSWSVVTRMGNKSMVIDAEIVDGEQVLARSRNVLVFFDAATQTSVTPPPGYREAIIAALGGSLAESA
;
A
#
# COMPACT_ATOMS: atom_id res chain seq x y z
N MET A 1 -11.64 -10.63 19.58
CA MET A 1 -12.81 -10.27 18.73
C MET A 1 -12.31 -9.41 17.59
N ARG A 2 -12.81 -9.56 16.36
CA ARG A 2 -12.47 -8.65 15.25
C ARG A 2 -13.36 -7.42 15.31
N HIS A 3 -12.82 -6.23 15.07
CA HIS A 3 -13.61 -5.00 14.97
C HIS A 3 -14.14 -4.87 13.54
N ARG A 4 -15.45 -4.82 13.37
CA ARG A 4 -16.10 -4.62 12.07
C ARG A 4 -16.43 -3.14 11.86
N TYR A 5 -16.08 -2.62 10.68
CA TYR A 5 -16.39 -1.27 10.23
C TYR A 5 -17.07 -1.34 8.85
N GLU A 6 -18.20 -0.65 8.70
CA GLU A 6 -18.90 -0.54 7.42
C GLU A 6 -18.43 0.73 6.70
N CYS A 7 -17.73 0.55 5.58
CA CYS A 7 -17.14 1.64 4.81
C CYS A 7 -18.00 1.95 3.56
N PRO A 8 -18.61 3.14 3.46
CA PRO A 8 -19.37 3.50 2.27
C PRO A 8 -18.44 3.67 1.06
N LEU A 9 -18.86 3.15 -0.09
CA LEU A 9 -18.13 3.32 -1.34
C LEU A 9 -18.53 4.62 -2.03
N ARG A 10 -17.57 5.30 -2.65
CA ARG A 10 -17.81 6.55 -3.37
C ARG A 10 -17.62 6.30 -4.85
N TRP A 11 -18.43 6.98 -5.68
CA TRP A 11 -18.29 6.86 -7.13
C TRP A 11 -16.89 7.27 -7.63
N ALA A 12 -16.29 8.27 -6.98
CA ALA A 12 -14.94 8.76 -7.28
C ALA A 12 -13.82 7.77 -6.92
N ASP A 13 -14.13 6.66 -6.23
CA ASP A 13 -13.14 5.65 -5.87
C ASP A 13 -12.85 4.70 -7.05
N VAL A 14 -13.70 4.70 -8.09
CA VAL A 14 -13.61 3.81 -9.25
C VAL A 14 -12.63 4.36 -10.29
N ASP A 15 -11.78 3.49 -10.83
CA ASP A 15 -10.83 3.80 -11.89
C ASP A 15 -11.36 3.50 -13.30
N MET A 16 -10.52 3.69 -14.32
CA MET A 16 -10.87 3.49 -15.72
C MET A 16 -11.17 2.03 -16.09
N LEU A 17 -10.80 1.05 -15.25
CA LEU A 17 -11.12 -0.37 -15.44
C LEU A 17 -12.47 -0.74 -14.80
N GLY A 18 -13.16 0.22 -14.19
CA GLY A 18 -14.49 0.02 -13.61
C GLY A 18 -14.49 -0.56 -12.20
N HIS A 19 -13.32 -0.71 -11.58
CA HIS A 19 -13.17 -1.20 -10.20
C HIS A 19 -12.66 -0.10 -9.27
N VAL A 20 -12.83 -0.29 -7.96
CA VAL A 20 -12.21 0.56 -6.95
C VAL A 20 -10.69 0.56 -7.16
N ASN A 21 -10.10 1.75 -7.24
CA ASN A 21 -8.66 1.95 -7.42
C ASN A 21 -7.88 1.30 -6.26
N ASN A 22 -6.80 0.60 -6.58
CA ASN A 22 -5.90 -0.05 -5.62
C ASN A 22 -5.48 0.84 -4.43
N VAL A 23 -5.30 2.15 -4.63
CA VAL A 23 -4.90 3.10 -3.57
C VAL A 23 -6.04 3.39 -2.61
N ARG A 24 -7.29 3.43 -3.08
CA ARG A 24 -8.48 3.75 -2.26
C ARG A 24 -8.76 2.71 -1.19
N TYR A 25 -8.33 1.47 -1.39
CA TYR A 25 -8.40 0.47 -0.32
C TYR A 25 -7.60 0.89 0.92
N VAL A 26 -6.50 1.62 0.77
CA VAL A 26 -5.69 2.08 1.91
C VAL A 26 -6.40 3.20 2.68
N ASP A 27 -7.17 4.05 2.01
CA ASP A 27 -8.09 4.99 2.66
C ASP A 27 -9.10 4.24 3.54
N TYR A 28 -9.72 3.18 2.99
CA TYR A 28 -10.69 2.37 3.72
C TYR A 28 -10.07 1.71 4.96
N LEU A 29 -8.83 1.20 4.82
CA LEU A 29 -8.06 0.65 5.95
C LEU A 29 -7.76 1.72 7.01
N GLN A 30 -7.49 2.96 6.61
CA GLN A 30 -7.29 4.07 7.53
C GLN A 30 -8.57 4.40 8.32
N GLU A 31 -9.73 4.41 7.67
CA GLU A 31 -11.03 4.63 8.33
C GLU A 31 -11.33 3.51 9.34
N ALA A 32 -11.22 2.24 8.92
CA ALA A 32 -11.46 1.08 9.78
C ALA A 32 -10.51 1.01 10.98
N ARG A 33 -9.21 1.30 10.76
CA ARG A 33 -8.20 1.37 11.81
C ARG A 33 -8.49 2.47 12.81
N SER A 34 -8.88 3.65 12.34
CA SER A 34 -9.25 4.77 13.20
C SER A 34 -10.46 4.43 14.07
N ALA A 35 -11.44 3.70 13.51
CA ALA A 35 -12.59 3.20 14.26
C ALA A 35 -12.18 2.16 15.33
N LEU A 36 -11.36 1.17 14.98
CA LEU A 36 -10.85 0.18 15.93
C LEU A 36 -10.09 0.85 17.08
N LEU A 37 -9.14 1.74 16.78
CA LEU A 37 -8.31 2.36 17.82
C LEU A 37 -9.13 3.23 18.76
N ARG A 38 -10.11 3.97 18.23
CA ARG A 38 -11.06 4.72 19.04
C ARG A 38 -11.88 3.79 19.95
N ALA A 39 -12.38 2.68 19.41
CA ALA A 39 -13.15 1.71 20.20
C ALA A 39 -12.31 1.09 21.34
N CYS A 40 -11.07 0.67 21.05
CA CYS A 40 -10.15 0.10 22.04
C CYS A 40 -9.86 1.07 23.19
N LEU A 41 -9.44 2.29 22.85
CA LEU A 41 -9.04 3.30 23.83
C LEU A 41 -10.23 3.76 24.68
N ASN A 42 -11.38 4.00 24.05
CA ASN A 42 -12.60 4.38 24.77
C ASN A 42 -13.06 3.28 25.73
N ALA A 43 -13.05 2.01 25.31
CA ALA A 43 -13.45 0.88 26.17
C ALA A 43 -12.52 0.71 27.37
N ALA A 44 -11.24 1.06 27.23
CA ALA A 44 -10.25 1.01 28.30
C ALA A 44 -10.18 2.29 29.15
N GLY A 45 -10.95 3.34 28.83
CA GLY A 45 -10.87 4.64 29.50
C GLY A 45 -9.52 5.33 29.31
N VAL A 46 -8.82 5.02 28.22
CA VAL A 46 -7.48 5.55 27.91
C VAL A 46 -7.64 6.74 26.98
N GLU A 47 -7.14 7.90 27.38
CA GLU A 47 -7.09 9.05 26.48
C GLU A 47 -6.17 8.76 25.29
N ARG A 48 -6.49 9.36 24.14
CA ARG A 48 -5.66 9.21 22.96
C ARG A 48 -4.28 9.79 23.28
N PRO A 49 -3.20 9.04 23.06
CA PRO A 49 -1.87 9.51 23.41
C PRO A 49 -1.50 10.77 22.64
N GLU A 50 -0.80 11.67 23.31
CA GLU A 50 -0.14 12.81 22.69
C GLU A 50 0.79 12.29 21.57
N GLY A 51 0.55 12.80 20.36
CA GLY A 51 1.27 12.38 19.14
C GLY A 51 0.68 11.22 18.33
N GLY A 52 -0.26 10.45 18.90
CA GLY A 52 -1.02 9.44 18.18
C GLY A 52 -0.19 8.21 17.71
N TYR A 53 -0.65 7.60 16.63
CA TYR A 53 0.00 6.43 16.02
C TYR A 53 0.34 6.74 14.58
N VAL A 54 1.56 6.42 14.18
CA VAL A 54 2.01 6.50 12.78
C VAL A 54 2.07 5.10 12.19
N VAL A 55 1.82 5.01 10.88
CA VAL A 55 2.03 3.78 10.13
C VAL A 55 3.49 3.69 9.75
N VAL A 56 4.14 2.57 10.07
CA VAL A 56 5.53 2.29 9.66
C VAL A 56 5.58 1.30 8.50
N ARG A 57 4.51 0.52 8.29
CA ARG A 57 4.45 -0.45 7.19
C ARG A 57 3.03 -0.81 6.78
N HIS A 58 2.85 -1.06 5.49
CA HIS A 58 1.69 -1.77 4.94
C HIS A 58 2.14 -2.99 4.10
N GLN A 59 1.34 -4.06 4.12
CA GLN A 59 1.36 -5.12 3.12
C GLN A 59 -0.09 -5.35 2.69
N VAL A 60 -0.38 -5.17 1.40
CA VAL A 60 -1.74 -5.16 0.87
C VAL A 60 -1.79 -6.15 -0.28
N THR A 61 -2.58 -7.21 -0.14
CA THR A 61 -2.82 -8.22 -1.17
C THR A 61 -4.22 -8.04 -1.72
N PHE A 62 -4.31 -7.85 -3.04
CA PHE A 62 -5.56 -7.68 -3.77
C PHE A 62 -5.98 -9.04 -4.34
N LEU A 63 -7.11 -9.57 -3.86
CA LEU A 63 -7.59 -10.91 -4.16
C LEU A 63 -8.69 -10.91 -5.23
N ALA A 64 -9.56 -9.91 -5.20
CA ALA A 64 -10.65 -9.75 -6.15
C ALA A 64 -10.99 -8.26 -6.33
N PRO A 65 -11.43 -7.86 -7.52
CA PRO A 65 -11.84 -6.49 -7.76
C PRO A 65 -13.14 -6.15 -7.02
N LEU A 66 -13.17 -4.98 -6.37
CA LEU A 66 -14.39 -4.42 -5.80
C LEU A 66 -15.04 -3.49 -6.83
N LEU A 67 -16.25 -3.82 -7.25
CA LEU A 67 -17.08 -2.95 -8.07
C LEU A 67 -17.82 -1.93 -7.17
N PHE A 68 -18.12 -0.76 -7.71
CA PHE A 68 -18.99 0.19 -7.02
C PHE A 68 -20.36 -0.42 -6.74
N ARG A 69 -20.83 -0.22 -5.51
CA ARG A 69 -22.17 -0.62 -5.03
C ARG A 69 -22.68 0.48 -4.11
N SER A 70 -24.00 0.60 -3.99
CA SER A 70 -24.63 1.49 -3.02
C SER A 70 -24.51 0.97 -1.58
N THR A 71 -24.25 -0.33 -1.41
CA THR A 71 -24.00 -0.94 -0.12
C THR A 71 -22.56 -0.69 0.33
N ALA A 72 -22.37 -0.44 1.63
CA ALA A 72 -21.05 -0.34 2.24
C ALA A 72 -20.32 -1.69 2.14
N VAL A 73 -18.99 -1.62 2.02
CA VAL A 73 -18.12 -2.79 2.17
C VAL A 73 -17.74 -2.97 3.63
N SER A 74 -17.68 -4.22 4.09
CA SER A 74 -17.33 -4.53 5.47
C SER A 74 -15.82 -4.71 5.62
N ILE A 75 -15.28 -4.18 6.71
CA ILE A 75 -13.85 -4.26 7.03
C ILE A 75 -13.71 -4.81 8.43
N GLU A 76 -13.17 -6.02 8.54
CA GLU A 76 -12.75 -6.59 9.83
C GLU A 76 -11.29 -6.22 10.08
N SER A 77 -10.99 -5.77 11.29
CA SER A 77 -9.64 -5.43 11.75
C SER A 77 -9.35 -6.06 13.11
N TRP A 78 -8.15 -6.59 13.30
CA TRP A 78 -7.74 -7.22 14.57
C TRP A 78 -6.24 -7.11 14.81
N VAL A 79 -5.82 -7.27 16.06
CA VAL A 79 -4.42 -7.13 16.48
C VAL A 79 -3.72 -8.48 16.36
N THR A 80 -2.70 -8.60 15.51
CA THR A 80 -1.98 -9.86 15.30
C THR A 80 -0.68 -9.96 16.08
N GLU A 81 -0.09 -8.83 16.46
CA GLU A 81 1.15 -8.79 17.21
C GLU A 81 1.26 -7.49 18.02
N ILE A 82 1.78 -7.56 19.25
CA ILE A 82 2.12 -6.39 20.06
C ILE A 82 3.57 -6.53 20.54
N ARG A 83 4.42 -5.56 20.20
CA ARG A 83 5.84 -5.46 20.61
C ARG A 83 6.03 -4.29 21.58
N ALA A 84 7.28 -3.97 21.93
CA ALA A 84 7.60 -2.87 22.83
C ALA A 84 7.17 -1.50 22.27
N GLY A 85 7.47 -1.22 21.00
CA GLY A 85 7.21 0.08 20.34
C GLY A 85 6.36 -0.01 19.07
N SER A 86 5.70 -1.14 18.82
CA SER A 86 4.85 -1.32 17.66
C SER A 86 3.77 -2.37 17.89
N PHE A 87 2.67 -2.27 17.17
CA PHE A 87 1.67 -3.34 17.09
C PHE A 87 1.22 -3.50 15.63
N THR A 88 0.71 -4.67 15.30
CA THR A 88 0.29 -5.03 13.96
C THR A 88 -1.21 -5.25 13.93
N LEU A 89 -1.87 -4.64 12.96
CA LEU A 89 -3.27 -4.89 12.63
C LEU A 89 -3.34 -5.67 11.32
N ASP A 90 -4.12 -6.75 11.30
CA ASP A 90 -4.51 -7.40 10.07
C ASP A 90 -5.96 -7.02 9.74
N HIS A 91 -6.27 -7.00 8.45
CA HIS A 91 -7.53 -6.53 7.91
C HIS A 91 -8.03 -7.44 6.78
N GLU A 92 -9.34 -7.63 6.74
CA GLU A 92 -10.06 -8.18 5.58
C GLU A 92 -11.13 -7.19 5.13
N ILE A 93 -11.14 -6.86 3.83
CA ILE A 93 -12.20 -6.08 3.17
C ILE A 93 -13.05 -7.05 2.37
N PHE A 94 -14.34 -7.14 2.68
CA PHE A 94 -15.23 -8.15 2.11
C PHE A 94 -16.70 -7.71 2.05
N HIS A 95 -17.49 -8.45 1.27
CA HIS A 95 -18.95 -8.49 1.41
C HIS A 95 -19.36 -9.90 1.84
N ASP A 96 -20.35 -9.99 2.72
CA ASP A 96 -21.04 -11.24 3.00
C ASP A 96 -21.84 -11.69 1.77
N THR A 97 -21.89 -12.99 1.52
CA THR A 97 -22.69 -13.59 0.44
C THR A 97 -24.02 -14.12 0.98
N GLU A 98 -25.02 -14.26 0.11
CA GLU A 98 -26.38 -14.70 0.51
C GLU A 98 -26.39 -16.11 1.14
N ASP A 99 -25.42 -16.96 0.79
CA ASP A 99 -25.23 -18.31 1.34
C ASP A 99 -24.46 -18.33 2.68
N GLY A 100 -24.17 -17.17 3.26
CA GLY A 100 -23.44 -17.04 4.54
C GLY A 100 -21.92 -17.13 4.42
N GLY A 101 -21.39 -17.16 3.20
CA GLY A 101 -19.96 -16.99 2.92
C GLY A 101 -19.52 -15.52 2.90
N ARG A 102 -18.31 -15.27 2.40
CA ARG A 102 -17.80 -13.92 2.12
C ARG A 102 -16.96 -13.88 0.86
N VAL A 103 -17.06 -12.79 0.10
CA VAL A 103 -16.11 -12.47 -0.97
C VAL A 103 -15.08 -11.50 -0.42
N VAL A 104 -13.83 -11.94 -0.28
CA VAL A 104 -12.73 -11.11 0.21
C VAL A 104 -12.04 -10.43 -0.97
N TYR A 105 -12.01 -9.10 -0.94
CA TYR A 105 -11.37 -8.28 -1.96
C TYR A 105 -9.91 -7.99 -1.63
N VAL A 106 -9.63 -7.69 -0.36
CA VAL A 106 -8.30 -7.33 0.11
C VAL A 106 -8.01 -8.02 1.44
N ARG A 107 -6.79 -8.53 1.55
CA ARG A 107 -6.14 -8.81 2.84
C ARG A 107 -5.02 -7.82 3.03
N ALA A 108 -4.98 -7.18 4.17
CA ALA A 108 -3.95 -6.20 4.45
C ALA A 108 -3.41 -6.33 5.87
N ARG A 109 -2.19 -5.86 6.02
CA ARG A 109 -1.48 -5.81 7.29
C ARG A 109 -0.87 -4.43 7.45
N THR A 110 -1.04 -3.86 8.63
CA THR A 110 -0.58 -2.51 8.98
C THR A 110 0.23 -2.59 10.26
N VAL A 111 1.49 -2.15 10.22
CA VAL A 111 2.30 -2.00 11.43
C VAL A 111 2.23 -0.54 11.87
N LEU A 112 1.84 -0.33 13.12
CA LEU A 112 1.77 0.98 13.73
C LEU A 112 2.82 1.12 14.84
N ALA A 113 3.36 2.33 14.97
CA ALA A 113 4.18 2.73 16.10
C ALA A 113 3.52 3.94 16.80
N PRO A 114 3.45 3.96 18.13
CA PRO A 114 3.10 5.19 18.84
C PRO A 114 4.21 6.22 18.66
N PHE A 115 3.85 7.47 18.43
CA PHE A 115 4.77 8.52 18.05
C PHE A 115 4.58 9.74 18.94
N MET A 116 5.67 10.39 19.33
CA MET A 116 5.64 11.67 20.05
C MET A 116 5.98 12.79 19.06
N ILE A 117 5.03 13.69 18.83
CA ILE A 117 5.21 14.81 17.89
C ILE A 117 6.31 15.75 18.36
N GLU A 118 6.32 16.10 19.65
CA GLU A 118 7.24 17.11 20.20
C GLU A 118 8.70 16.73 19.99
N THR A 119 9.03 15.45 20.16
CA THR A 119 10.39 14.93 19.98
C THR A 119 10.63 14.34 18.60
N GLY A 120 9.60 14.24 17.75
CA GLY A 120 9.68 13.59 16.45
C GLY A 120 10.13 12.12 16.51
N ALA A 121 9.79 11.38 17.58
CA ALA A 121 10.36 10.06 17.84
C ALA A 121 9.31 8.99 18.20
N PRO A 122 9.52 7.72 17.81
CA PRO A 122 8.68 6.63 18.28
C PRO A 122 8.83 6.43 19.79
N ARG A 123 7.74 6.02 20.46
CA ARG A 123 7.75 5.67 21.88
C ARG A 123 7.27 4.24 22.12
N ARG A 124 7.48 3.75 23.34
CA ARG A 124 6.94 2.45 23.76
C ARG A 124 5.41 2.52 23.93
N ILE A 125 4.77 1.40 23.63
CA ILE A 125 3.35 1.16 23.95
C ILE A 125 3.23 1.00 25.46
N SER A 126 2.36 1.79 26.07
CA SER A 126 2.05 1.75 27.51
C SER A 126 1.24 0.50 27.88
N ASP A 127 1.23 0.14 29.16
CA ASP A 127 0.45 -1.01 29.64
C ASP A 127 -1.06 -0.80 29.47
N ALA A 128 -1.51 0.44 29.57
CA ALA A 128 -2.90 0.82 29.30
C ALA A 128 -3.28 0.59 27.83
N GLU A 129 -2.41 1.01 26.89
CA GLU A 129 -2.60 0.74 25.46
C GLU A 129 -2.57 -0.76 25.15
N ARG A 130 -1.65 -1.52 25.76
CA ARG A 130 -1.61 -3.00 25.61
C ARG A 130 -2.91 -3.64 26.07
N THR A 131 -3.41 -3.22 27.22
CA THR A 131 -4.67 -3.71 27.79
C THR A 131 -5.86 -3.36 26.88
N ALA A 132 -5.87 -2.16 26.31
CA ALA A 132 -6.89 -1.72 25.37
C ALA A 132 -6.91 -2.53 24.07
N LEU A 133 -5.74 -2.96 23.57
CA LEU A 133 -5.61 -3.75 22.34
C LEU A 133 -5.90 -5.24 22.52
N ALA A 134 -5.68 -5.77 23.73
CA ALA A 134 -5.78 -7.22 24.02
C ALA A 134 -7.12 -7.87 23.63
N PRO A 135 -8.31 -7.24 23.80
CA PRO A 135 -9.59 -7.84 23.40
C PRO A 135 -9.69 -8.13 21.90
N TYR A 136 -8.88 -7.47 21.08
CA TYR A 136 -8.83 -7.63 19.63
C TYR A 136 -7.70 -8.52 19.15
N ALA A 137 -6.98 -9.18 20.07
CA ALA A 137 -5.86 -10.04 19.72
C ALA A 137 -6.30 -11.36 19.06
N GLU A 138 -5.71 -11.67 17.91
CA GLU A 138 -5.79 -12.97 17.23
C GLU A 138 -4.41 -13.22 16.63
N LEU A 139 -3.63 -14.13 17.23
CA LEU A 139 -2.22 -14.34 16.87
C LEU A 139 -2.10 -14.68 15.38
N GLY A 140 -1.32 -13.88 14.67
CA GLY A 140 -1.04 -14.08 13.25
C GLY A 140 0.45 -14.22 12.97
N GLU A 141 0.78 -14.32 11.69
CA GLU A 141 2.18 -14.31 11.25
C GLU A 141 2.86 -12.98 11.56
N ARG A 142 4.20 -12.93 11.45
CA ARG A 142 4.95 -11.69 11.62
C ARG A 142 5.05 -10.91 10.31
N CYS A 143 4.89 -9.60 10.39
CA CYS A 143 5.19 -8.69 9.29
C CYS A 143 6.70 -8.54 9.11
N ARG A 144 7.21 -8.78 7.90
CA ARG A 144 8.63 -8.60 7.56
C ARG A 144 8.88 -7.19 7.01
N PRO A 145 10.06 -6.60 7.24
CA PRO A 145 10.47 -5.36 6.58
C PRO A 145 10.45 -5.48 5.06
N VAL A 146 10.05 -4.40 4.39
CA VAL A 146 10.15 -4.32 2.93
C VAL A 146 11.60 -3.99 2.59
N GLN A 147 12.25 -4.88 1.85
CA GLN A 147 13.62 -4.70 1.38
C GLN A 147 13.58 -4.60 -0.12
N VAL A 148 14.12 -3.50 -0.65
CA VAL A 148 14.20 -3.21 -2.08
C VAL A 148 15.64 -2.93 -2.45
N ASP A 149 15.98 -3.22 -3.69
CA ASP A 149 17.27 -2.88 -4.29
C ASP A 149 16.98 -2.01 -5.51
N VAL A 150 17.18 -0.70 -5.38
CA VAL A 150 16.77 0.30 -6.37
C VAL A 150 18.00 1.14 -6.75
N PRO A 151 18.64 0.82 -7.88
CA PRO A 151 19.67 1.68 -8.46
C PRO A 151 19.12 3.08 -8.75
N ARG A 152 19.94 4.11 -8.49
CA ARG A 152 19.58 5.53 -8.62
C ARG A 152 20.41 6.25 -9.68
N ASP A 153 20.76 5.53 -10.73
CA ASP A 153 21.66 5.96 -11.80
C ASP A 153 20.98 6.09 -13.17
N ASP A 154 19.82 5.45 -13.35
CA ASP A 154 19.04 5.52 -14.59
C ASP A 154 17.96 6.64 -14.55
N PRO A 155 18.12 7.74 -15.31
CA PRO A 155 17.08 8.76 -15.44
C PRO A 155 15.74 8.22 -15.98
N ALA A 156 15.73 7.01 -16.56
CA ALA A 156 14.52 6.32 -16.96
C ALA A 156 13.66 5.82 -15.80
N ALA A 157 14.29 5.52 -14.67
CA ALA A 157 13.63 5.08 -13.44
C ALA A 157 13.20 6.25 -12.53
N HIS A 158 13.66 7.47 -12.82
CA HIS A 158 13.41 8.65 -11.99
C HIS A 158 12.08 9.36 -12.27
N PHE A 159 11.44 9.83 -11.19
CA PHE A 159 10.25 10.66 -11.20
C PHE A 159 10.27 11.70 -10.06
N PRO A 160 10.07 13.00 -10.33
CA PRO A 160 10.03 14.04 -9.30
C PRO A 160 8.65 14.11 -8.60
N VAL A 161 8.63 13.76 -7.31
CA VAL A 161 7.43 13.79 -6.46
C VAL A 161 7.23 15.17 -5.85
N HIS A 162 6.14 15.83 -6.22
CA HIS A 162 5.76 17.11 -5.64
C HIS A 162 4.68 16.92 -4.58
N VAL A 163 4.97 17.35 -3.35
CA VAL A 163 4.02 17.32 -2.24
C VAL A 163 3.03 18.47 -2.38
N ARG A 164 1.73 18.16 -2.33
CA ARG A 164 0.67 19.16 -2.37
C ARG A 164 0.23 19.50 -0.95
N PHE A 165 -0.35 20.69 -0.77
CA PHE A 165 -0.82 21.13 0.55
C PHE A 165 -1.89 20.18 1.12
N SER A 166 -2.76 19.64 0.26
CA SER A 166 -3.79 18.65 0.61
C SER A 166 -3.26 17.31 1.10
N ASP A 167 -1.99 17.02 0.85
CA ASP A 167 -1.41 15.71 1.14
C ASP A 167 -0.99 15.59 2.61
N LEU A 168 -0.97 16.72 3.34
CA LEU A 168 -0.56 16.79 4.72
C LEU A 168 -1.68 16.33 5.67
N ASP A 169 -1.29 15.59 6.70
CA ASP A 169 -2.13 15.29 7.83
C ASP A 169 -2.07 16.38 8.93
N ILE A 170 -2.80 16.15 10.02
CA ILE A 170 -2.85 17.05 11.17
C ILE A 170 -1.49 17.23 11.86
N TYR A 171 -0.53 16.35 11.61
CA TYR A 171 0.82 16.39 12.14
C TYR A 171 1.80 17.12 11.21
N ARG A 172 1.30 17.66 10.08
CA ARG A 172 2.07 18.38 9.05
C ARG A 172 3.09 17.50 8.32
N HIS A 173 2.89 16.18 8.35
CA HIS A 173 3.60 15.24 7.51
C HIS A 173 2.66 14.77 6.39
N VAL A 174 3.22 14.26 5.30
CA VAL A 174 2.42 13.62 4.26
C VAL A 174 1.67 12.43 4.86
N ASN A 175 0.36 12.36 4.62
CA ASN A 175 -0.48 11.26 5.04
C ASN A 175 0.02 9.93 4.44
N ASN A 176 0.09 8.88 5.25
CA ASN A 176 0.50 7.53 4.85
C ASN A 176 -0.13 7.01 3.54
N VAL A 177 -1.39 7.35 3.24
CA VAL A 177 -2.06 6.91 2.01
C VAL A 177 -1.44 7.56 0.76
N MET A 178 -1.02 8.83 0.85
CA MET A 178 -0.49 9.58 -0.30
C MET A 178 0.80 8.99 -0.87
N TYR A 179 1.57 8.24 -0.06
CA TYR A 179 2.74 7.54 -0.55
C TYR A 179 2.37 6.50 -1.63
N PHE A 180 1.22 5.83 -1.52
CA PHE A 180 0.75 4.91 -2.55
C PHE A 180 0.44 5.66 -3.86
N GLU A 181 -0.12 6.87 -3.77
CA GLU A 181 -0.36 7.72 -4.93
C GLU A 181 0.97 8.15 -5.57
N TYR A 182 1.96 8.60 -4.78
CA TYR A 182 3.28 8.98 -5.30
C TYR A 182 3.99 7.83 -6.02
N PHE A 183 3.99 6.63 -5.44
CA PHE A 183 4.54 5.45 -6.10
C PHE A 183 3.71 5.02 -7.32
N GLN A 184 2.39 5.27 -7.34
CA GLN A 184 1.58 5.07 -8.53
C GLN A 184 1.97 6.05 -9.65
N GLU A 185 2.12 7.33 -9.36
CA GLU A 185 2.57 8.35 -10.32
C GLU A 185 3.94 7.99 -10.91
N SER A 186 4.90 7.63 -10.05
CA SER A 186 6.23 7.17 -10.46
C SER A 186 6.17 5.96 -11.40
N ARG A 187 5.35 4.95 -11.07
CA ARG A 187 5.14 3.76 -11.93
C ARG A 187 4.46 4.12 -13.25
N ILE A 188 3.49 5.03 -13.26
CA ILE A 188 2.83 5.47 -14.49
C ILE A 188 3.86 6.13 -15.43
N ALA A 189 4.80 6.90 -14.90
CA ALA A 189 5.88 7.49 -15.69
C ALA A 189 6.77 6.41 -16.34
N VAL A 190 7.13 5.35 -15.59
CA VAL A 190 7.86 4.18 -16.12
C VAL A 190 7.04 3.46 -17.20
N PHE A 191 5.74 3.24 -16.97
CA PHE A 191 4.86 2.61 -17.95
C PHE A 191 4.68 3.45 -19.22
N GLY A 192 4.74 4.78 -19.12
CA GLY A 192 4.72 5.67 -20.28
C GLY A 192 5.87 5.35 -21.25
N ARG A 193 7.06 5.02 -20.73
CA ARG A 193 8.23 4.64 -21.52
C ARG A 193 8.09 3.23 -22.09
N LEU A 194 7.64 2.28 -21.25
CA LEU A 194 7.33 0.91 -21.70
C LEU A 194 6.30 0.89 -22.83
N ARG A 195 5.31 1.78 -22.81
CA ARG A 195 4.28 1.86 -23.84
C ARG A 195 4.86 2.08 -25.23
N GLU A 196 5.92 2.87 -25.36
CA GLU A 196 6.60 3.08 -26.64
C GLU A 196 7.34 1.81 -27.09
N ALA A 197 8.06 1.16 -26.18
CA ALA A 197 8.76 -0.09 -26.47
C ALA A 197 7.80 -1.25 -26.80
N LEU A 198 6.57 -1.19 -26.28
CA LEU A 198 5.55 -2.22 -26.44
C LEU A 198 4.53 -1.92 -27.55
N ARG A 199 4.77 -0.90 -28.39
CA ARG A 199 3.80 -0.45 -29.40
C ARG A 199 3.40 -1.53 -30.42
N GLU A 200 4.29 -2.49 -30.71
CA GLU A 200 4.08 -3.58 -31.65
C GLU A 200 3.29 -4.76 -31.04
N PHE A 201 3.04 -4.73 -29.73
CA PHE A 201 2.32 -5.77 -29.01
C PHE A 201 0.86 -5.37 -28.78
N PRO A 202 -0.06 -6.35 -28.64
CA PRO A 202 -1.42 -6.08 -28.19
C PRO A 202 -1.39 -5.38 -26.82
N ARG A 203 -2.33 -4.47 -26.61
CA ARG A 203 -2.51 -3.82 -25.30
C ARG A 203 -2.97 -4.86 -24.28
N ILE A 204 -2.24 -4.95 -23.18
CA ILE A 204 -2.55 -5.82 -22.05
C ILE A 204 -2.73 -4.93 -20.83
N ASN A 205 -3.83 -5.12 -20.11
CA ASN A 205 -4.04 -4.39 -18.86
C ASN A 205 -3.09 -4.95 -17.79
N VAL A 206 -2.64 -4.07 -16.91
CA VAL A 206 -1.78 -4.45 -15.79
C VAL A 206 -2.48 -3.98 -14.53
N VAL A 207 -2.70 -4.90 -13.59
CA VAL A 207 -3.31 -4.63 -12.28
C VAL A 207 -2.34 -4.96 -11.17
N VAL A 208 -2.51 -4.32 -10.02
CA VAL A 208 -1.68 -4.58 -8.84
C VAL A 208 -2.28 -5.76 -8.08
N ALA A 209 -1.49 -6.81 -7.84
CA ALA A 209 -1.87 -7.96 -7.03
C ALA A 209 -1.36 -7.87 -5.59
N GLN A 210 -0.23 -7.19 -5.38
CA GLN A 210 0.31 -6.92 -4.06
C GLN A 210 1.08 -5.60 -4.02
N THR A 211 0.93 -4.86 -2.92
CA THR A 211 1.75 -3.70 -2.58
C THR A 211 2.26 -3.81 -1.16
N ASP A 212 3.58 -3.83 -1.03
CA ASP A 212 4.28 -3.72 0.24
C ASP A 212 4.88 -2.31 0.33
N MET A 213 4.73 -1.65 1.49
CA MET A 213 5.15 -0.28 1.75
C MET A 213 5.88 -0.17 3.08
N GLU A 214 7.07 0.43 3.10
CA GLU A 214 7.81 0.82 4.30
C GLU A 214 7.91 2.34 4.37
N TYR A 215 7.53 2.91 5.52
CA TYR A 215 7.67 4.33 5.81
C TYR A 215 8.90 4.51 6.70
N VAL A 216 9.97 5.08 6.15
CA VAL A 216 11.28 5.17 6.83
C VAL A 216 11.43 6.50 7.56
N ALA A 217 11.05 7.60 6.90
CA ALA A 217 11.12 8.95 7.47
C ALA A 217 9.97 9.81 6.92
N PRO A 218 9.49 10.80 7.68
CA PRO A 218 8.38 11.64 7.25
C PRO A 218 8.77 12.54 6.07
N ILE A 219 7.91 12.59 5.06
CA ILE A 219 7.95 13.58 3.99
C ILE A 219 7.17 14.84 4.43
N THR A 220 7.74 16.02 4.21
CA THR A 220 7.12 17.32 4.52
C THR A 220 6.88 18.14 3.26
N LEU A 221 5.92 19.07 3.33
CA LEU A 221 5.69 20.04 2.26
C LEU A 221 6.90 20.97 2.09
N ARG A 222 7.39 21.08 0.84
CA ARG A 222 8.44 22.01 0.44
C ARG A 222 8.34 22.30 -1.06
N ALA A 223 9.05 23.33 -1.53
CA ALA A 223 9.04 23.71 -2.95
C ALA A 223 9.81 22.72 -3.84
N THR A 224 10.94 22.20 -3.35
CA THR A 224 11.76 21.24 -4.09
C THR A 224 11.13 19.85 -4.08
N PRO A 225 10.95 19.18 -5.23
CA PRO A 225 10.42 17.83 -5.25
C PRO A 225 11.33 16.84 -4.49
N TYR A 226 10.76 15.70 -4.14
CA TYR A 226 11.50 14.52 -3.71
C TYR A 226 11.76 13.62 -4.93
N ASP A 227 12.77 12.76 -4.83
CA ASP A 227 13.14 11.89 -5.94
C ASP A 227 12.54 10.50 -5.72
N SER A 228 11.66 10.06 -6.62
CA SER A 228 11.17 8.69 -6.67
C SER A 228 11.91 7.91 -7.74
N TRP A 229 12.39 6.74 -7.39
CA TRP A 229 13.06 5.80 -8.30
C TRP A 229 12.25 4.52 -8.36
N SER A 230 12.01 3.99 -9.55
CA SER A 230 11.19 2.78 -9.75
C SER A 230 11.78 1.90 -10.83
N VAL A 231 12.08 0.65 -10.46
CA VAL A 231 12.77 -0.31 -11.32
C VAL A 231 12.02 -1.65 -11.34
N VAL A 232 11.97 -2.30 -12.50
CA VAL A 232 11.48 -3.68 -12.59
C VAL A 232 12.61 -4.61 -12.15
N THR A 233 12.45 -5.26 -11.00
CA THR A 233 13.49 -6.15 -10.43
C THR A 233 13.27 -7.61 -10.76
N ARG A 234 12.03 -8.00 -11.08
CA ARG A 234 11.69 -9.37 -11.45
C ARG A 234 10.60 -9.41 -12.50
N MET A 235 10.70 -10.39 -13.40
CA MET A 235 9.68 -10.66 -14.41
C MET A 235 9.38 -12.16 -14.45
N GLY A 236 8.15 -12.53 -14.09
CA GLY A 236 7.61 -13.88 -14.20
C GLY A 236 6.79 -14.08 -15.47
N ASN A 237 6.13 -15.24 -15.59
CA ASN A 237 5.34 -15.59 -16.78
C ASN A 237 4.06 -14.75 -16.93
N LYS A 238 3.42 -14.37 -15.81
CA LYS A 238 2.16 -13.61 -15.78
C LYS A 238 2.24 -12.36 -14.90
N SER A 239 3.44 -12.00 -14.44
CA SER A 239 3.62 -10.93 -13.48
C SER A 239 4.97 -10.24 -13.61
N MET A 240 5.07 -9.03 -13.09
CA MET A 240 6.31 -8.29 -12.90
C MET A 240 6.36 -7.75 -11.46
N VAL A 241 7.57 -7.58 -10.93
CA VAL A 241 7.82 -6.93 -9.65
C VAL A 241 8.52 -5.61 -9.91
N ILE A 242 7.95 -4.54 -9.37
CA ILE A 242 8.53 -3.19 -9.38
C ILE A 242 8.92 -2.84 -7.96
N ASP A 243 10.20 -2.62 -7.75
CA ASP A 243 10.74 -2.06 -6.52
C ASP A 243 10.97 -0.56 -6.70
N ALA A 244 10.72 0.22 -5.66
CA ALA A 244 10.80 1.66 -5.70
C ALA A 244 11.21 2.26 -4.36
N GLU A 245 11.86 3.42 -4.40
CA GLU A 245 12.20 4.23 -3.23
C GLU A 245 11.89 5.71 -3.48
N ILE A 246 11.45 6.42 -2.43
CA ILE A 246 11.43 7.89 -2.40
C ILE A 246 12.57 8.35 -1.50
N VAL A 247 13.35 9.31 -1.99
CA VAL A 247 14.59 9.78 -1.34
C VAL A 247 14.69 11.30 -1.31
N ASP A 248 15.53 11.79 -0.40
CA ASP A 248 16.02 13.17 -0.36
C ASP A 248 17.54 13.15 -0.25
N GLY A 249 18.22 13.36 -1.38
CA GLY A 249 19.66 13.07 -1.50
C GLY A 249 19.93 11.59 -1.24
N GLU A 250 20.76 11.28 -0.23
CA GLU A 250 21.09 9.89 0.14
C GLU A 250 20.03 9.25 1.05
N GLN A 251 19.21 10.05 1.74
CA GLN A 251 18.27 9.56 2.74
C GLN A 251 17.07 8.88 2.08
N VAL A 252 16.79 7.63 2.46
CA VAL A 252 15.55 6.94 2.08
C VAL A 252 14.41 7.37 3.00
N LEU A 253 13.31 7.82 2.39
CA LEU A 253 12.10 8.25 3.09
C LEU A 253 11.01 7.19 3.05
N ALA A 254 10.88 6.47 1.93
CA ALA A 254 9.95 5.35 1.81
C ALA A 254 10.43 4.31 0.80
N ARG A 255 9.96 3.08 0.96
CA ARG A 255 10.22 1.96 0.06
C ARG A 255 8.92 1.30 -0.35
N SER A 256 8.82 0.86 -1.59
CA SER A 256 7.68 0.11 -2.07
C SER A 256 8.10 -1.06 -2.94
N ARG A 257 7.45 -2.20 -2.75
CA ARG A 257 7.52 -3.35 -3.65
C ARG A 257 6.12 -3.66 -4.15
N ASN A 258 5.95 -3.70 -5.46
CA ASN A 258 4.67 -3.92 -6.10
C ASN A 258 4.75 -5.15 -6.99
N VAL A 259 3.83 -6.09 -6.82
CA VAL A 259 3.63 -7.20 -7.74
C VAL A 259 2.47 -6.84 -8.65
N LEU A 260 2.75 -6.72 -9.94
CA LEU A 260 1.76 -6.44 -10.96
C LEU A 260 1.52 -7.69 -11.80
N VAL A 261 0.28 -7.87 -12.24
CA VAL A 261 -0.17 -9.03 -13.00
C VAL A 261 -0.75 -8.56 -14.32
N PHE A 262 -0.36 -9.25 -15.40
CA PHE A 262 -0.97 -9.07 -16.71
C PHE A 262 -2.39 -9.61 -16.67
N PHE A 263 -3.36 -8.80 -17.07
CA PHE A 263 -4.76 -9.02 -16.74
C PHE A 263 -5.65 -8.88 -17.97
N ASP A 264 -6.55 -9.84 -18.14
CA ASP A 264 -7.64 -9.77 -19.10
C ASP A 264 -8.89 -9.20 -18.40
N ALA A 265 -9.31 -8.02 -18.82
CA ALA A 265 -10.46 -7.34 -18.24
C ALA A 265 -11.81 -7.98 -18.63
N ALA A 266 -11.88 -8.76 -19.71
CA ALA A 266 -13.10 -9.45 -20.11
C ALA A 266 -13.32 -10.70 -19.24
N THR A 267 -12.27 -11.50 -19.01
CA THR A 267 -12.37 -12.74 -18.22
C THR A 267 -12.10 -12.55 -16.74
N GLN A 268 -11.58 -11.38 -16.33
CA GLN A 268 -11.16 -11.07 -14.96
C GLN A 268 -10.08 -12.05 -14.43
N THR A 269 -9.15 -12.46 -15.29
CA THR A 269 -8.10 -13.43 -14.95
C THR A 269 -6.71 -13.00 -15.44
N SER A 270 -5.68 -13.62 -14.87
CA SER A 270 -4.30 -13.36 -15.27
C SER A 270 -3.96 -14.04 -16.61
N VAL A 271 -3.30 -13.28 -17.49
CA VAL A 271 -2.92 -13.71 -18.83
C VAL A 271 -1.40 -13.80 -18.99
N THR A 272 -0.94 -14.72 -19.83
CA THR A 272 0.48 -14.75 -20.24
C THR A 272 0.66 -13.77 -21.40
N PRO A 273 1.60 -12.82 -21.32
CA PRO A 273 1.90 -11.94 -22.44
C PRO A 273 2.38 -12.70 -23.69
N PRO A 274 2.24 -12.13 -24.90
CA PRO A 274 2.74 -12.74 -26.12
C PRO A 274 4.26 -12.88 -26.11
N PRO A 275 4.82 -13.83 -26.91
CA PRO A 275 6.27 -13.97 -27.06
C PRO A 275 6.93 -12.65 -27.49
N GLY A 276 8.10 -12.32 -26.94
CA GLY A 276 8.80 -11.06 -27.21
C GLY A 276 8.43 -9.90 -26.28
N TYR A 277 7.29 -9.98 -25.60
CA TYR A 277 6.82 -8.90 -24.72
C TYR A 277 7.73 -8.72 -23.50
N ARG A 278 8.20 -9.83 -22.93
CA ARG A 278 9.13 -9.84 -21.80
C ARG A 278 10.47 -9.22 -22.19
N GLU A 279 11.01 -9.63 -23.32
CA GLU A 279 12.27 -9.15 -23.86
C GLU A 279 12.20 -7.66 -24.15
N ALA A 280 11.07 -7.17 -24.67
CA ALA A 280 10.85 -5.75 -24.90
C ALA A 280 10.82 -4.92 -23.61
N ILE A 281 10.18 -5.42 -22.53
CA ILE A 281 10.21 -4.75 -21.21
C ILE A 281 11.65 -4.67 -20.67
N ILE A 282 12.39 -5.77 -20.74
CA ILE A 282 13.77 -5.86 -20.25
C ILE A 282 14.66 -4.88 -21.02
N ALA A 283 14.56 -4.89 -22.35
CA ALA A 283 15.34 -4.01 -23.21
C ALA A 283 15.02 -2.52 -22.95
N ALA A 284 13.75 -2.19 -22.70
CA ALA A 284 13.31 -0.82 -22.49
C ALA A 284 13.69 -0.23 -21.12
N LEU A 285 13.89 -1.08 -20.11
CA LEU A 285 14.14 -0.65 -18.74
C LEU A 285 15.58 -0.85 -18.28
N GLY A 286 16.51 -1.20 -19.19
CA GLY A 286 17.96 -1.22 -18.94
C GLY A 286 18.44 -2.21 -17.86
N GLY A 287 17.54 -2.91 -17.18
CA GLY A 287 17.85 -3.79 -16.06
C GLY A 287 18.38 -5.13 -16.54
N SER A 288 19.58 -5.49 -16.08
CA SER A 288 19.95 -6.90 -15.91
C SER A 288 18.96 -7.48 -14.89
N LEU A 289 17.84 -8.04 -15.36
CA LEU A 289 16.99 -8.84 -14.49
C LEU A 289 17.85 -9.99 -13.98
N ALA A 290 17.97 -10.13 -12.67
CA ALA A 290 18.48 -11.37 -12.10
C ALA A 290 17.63 -12.51 -12.65
N GLU A 291 18.27 -13.45 -13.36
CA GLU A 291 17.58 -14.63 -13.90
C GLU A 291 16.86 -15.33 -12.75
N SER A 292 15.53 -15.33 -12.80
CA SER A 292 14.73 -16.05 -11.82
C SER A 292 14.81 -17.54 -12.14
N ALA A 293 15.42 -18.30 -11.24
CA ALA A 293 15.25 -19.75 -11.13
C ALA A 293 13.78 -20.13 -10.88
#